data_AF-A0A068SAT0-F1
#
_entry.id   AF-A0A068SAT0-F1
#
_cell.length_a   1.000
_cell.length_b   1.000
_cell.length_c   1.000
_cell.angle_alpha   90.00
_cell.angle_beta   90.00
_cell.angle_gamma   90.00
#
_symmetry.space_group_name_H-M   'P 1'
#
loop_
_entity.id
_entity.type
_entity.pdbx_description
1 polymer ?
#
loop_
_entity_poly.entity_id
_entity_poly.type
_entity_poly.pdbx_seq_one_letter_code
_entity_poly.pdbx_strand_id
1 'polypeptide(L)'
;MTYDTDEDNDPYKIDINVENDEKGNLKRFFEKGLNALLDDEYFLLLYVPENGGRMQVIRPASDSYHRKRMIKRINEVKHIPSFYYALSHLWGLKENDRYHWHDIHEYVDDEEGQPMKPVSMRLEKRDALLALLKYHPDSYWWIDVLCARHDTPLDIMGDIYSCCLDCIVMIDCEPTLIPKIRIYKHLNQESKLLKVLYTFFQCEWWQRVSTWQEMALPCGDVRFMSETDIHRLQTNTITLNELLSFINVLWRSDPVLFGKPPGTFHRVSELILTETANQMARK
;
A
#
# COMPACT_ATOMS: atom_id res chain seq x y z
N MET A 1 10.51 32.45 39.11
CA MET A 1 10.76 31.22 38.34
C MET A 1 9.52 30.36 38.50
N THR A 2 8.52 30.61 37.67
CA THR A 2 7.33 29.78 37.56
C THR A 2 7.68 28.65 36.60
N TYR A 3 7.59 27.42 37.08
CA TYR A 3 7.69 26.23 36.26
C TYR A 3 6.44 26.18 35.38
N ASP A 4 6.61 26.40 34.07
CA ASP A 4 5.63 26.04 33.06
C ASP A 4 5.62 24.51 32.96
N THR A 5 4.70 23.87 33.68
CA THR A 5 4.34 22.47 33.50
C THR A 5 2.86 22.41 33.12
N ASP A 6 2.58 22.80 31.88
CA ASP A 6 1.42 22.33 31.13
C ASP A 6 1.97 21.85 29.78
N GLU A 7 2.66 20.70 29.79
CA GLU A 7 2.86 19.91 28.57
C GLU A 7 1.48 19.34 28.18
N ASP A 8 0.72 20.20 27.53
CA ASP A 8 -0.26 19.98 26.47
C ASP A 8 -0.70 18.52 26.27
N ASN A 9 -1.69 18.10 27.06
CA ASN A 9 -2.49 16.91 26.81
C ASN A 9 -3.44 17.18 25.63
N ASP A 10 -2.91 17.52 24.46
CA ASP A 10 -3.73 17.58 23.24
C ASP A 10 -4.08 16.13 22.84
N PRO A 11 -5.35 15.69 23.00
CA PRO A 11 -5.77 14.35 22.61
C PRO A 11 -5.66 14.12 21.08
N TYR A 12 -5.32 15.16 20.32
CA TYR A 12 -5.15 15.14 18.88
C TYR A 12 -3.69 15.25 18.43
N LYS A 13 -2.73 15.10 19.33
CA LYS A 13 -1.33 14.86 18.94
C LYS A 13 -1.17 13.42 18.45
N ILE A 14 -0.56 13.23 17.29
CA ILE A 14 -0.18 11.89 16.80
C ILE A 14 0.98 11.38 17.66
N ASP A 15 0.79 10.21 18.28
CA ASP A 15 1.77 9.52 19.10
C ASP A 15 1.77 8.03 18.74
N ILE A 16 2.76 7.62 17.93
CA ILE A 16 2.82 6.22 17.47
C ILE A 16 3.74 5.40 18.34
N ASN A 17 3.22 4.30 18.85
CA ASN A 17 4.02 3.31 19.54
C ASN A 17 4.54 2.26 18.55
N VAL A 18 5.65 2.56 17.87
CA VAL A 18 6.32 1.59 16.99
C VAL A 18 7.24 0.73 17.85
N GLU A 19 6.78 -0.47 18.20
CA GLU A 19 7.64 -1.52 18.73
C GLU A 19 8.78 -1.75 17.71
N ASN A 20 10.04 -1.51 18.11
CA ASN A 20 11.30 -1.62 17.34
C ASN A 20 11.96 -0.31 16.84
N ASP A 21 11.47 0.88 17.17
CA ASP A 21 12.20 2.13 16.89
C ASP A 21 13.13 2.52 18.06
N GLU A 22 14.27 1.83 18.19
CA GLU A 22 15.24 2.06 19.29
C GLU A 22 15.76 3.51 19.36
N LYS A 23 15.73 4.25 18.23
CA LYS A 23 16.24 5.63 18.14
C LYS A 23 15.13 6.69 18.09
N GLY A 24 13.86 6.31 17.98
CA GLY A 24 12.73 7.24 17.86
C GLY A 24 12.67 8.02 16.54
N ASN A 25 13.53 7.70 15.57
CA ASN A 25 13.64 8.46 14.32
C ASN A 25 12.47 8.16 13.38
N LEU A 26 12.04 6.91 13.29
CA LEU A 26 10.95 6.48 12.43
C LEU A 26 9.63 7.04 12.95
N LYS A 27 9.42 6.99 14.25
CA LYS A 27 8.28 7.60 14.95
C LYS A 27 8.19 9.08 14.62
N ARG A 28 9.27 9.85 14.85
CA ARG A 28 9.28 11.30 14.61
C ARG A 28 9.06 11.65 13.14
N PHE A 29 9.67 10.88 12.22
CA PHE A 29 9.48 11.08 10.79
C PHE A 29 8.02 10.88 10.40
N PHE A 30 7.43 9.76 10.82
CA PHE A 30 6.05 9.43 10.53
C PHE A 30 5.07 10.43 11.13
N GLU A 31 5.22 10.77 12.42
CA GLU A 31 4.34 11.73 13.09
C GLU A 31 4.38 13.09 12.39
N LYS A 32 5.56 13.56 12.01
CA LYS A 32 5.69 14.83 11.28
C LYS A 32 5.06 14.75 9.89
N GLY A 33 5.35 13.69 9.14
CA GLY A 33 4.85 13.50 7.79
C GLY A 33 3.34 13.34 7.75
N LEU A 34 2.77 12.50 8.63
CA LEU A 34 1.33 12.30 8.68
C LEU A 34 0.59 13.54 9.17
N ASN A 35 1.12 14.28 10.15
CA ASN A 35 0.51 15.56 10.53
C ASN A 35 0.47 16.53 9.34
N ALA A 36 1.57 16.63 8.59
CA ALA A 36 1.62 17.48 7.40
C ALA A 36 0.58 17.04 6.35
N LEU A 37 0.45 15.72 6.08
CA LEU A 37 -0.57 15.19 5.18
C LEU A 37 -2.00 15.49 5.65
N LEU A 38 -2.29 15.33 6.95
CA LEU A 38 -3.63 15.60 7.50
C LEU A 38 -4.00 17.09 7.47
N ASP A 39 -3.02 17.98 7.33
CA ASP A 39 -3.19 19.42 7.13
C ASP A 39 -3.19 19.84 5.65
N ASP A 40 -2.87 18.93 4.72
CA ASP A 40 -2.76 19.23 3.28
C ASP A 40 -4.12 19.17 2.58
N GLU A 41 -4.47 20.23 1.84
CA GLU A 41 -5.75 20.36 1.14
C GLU A 41 -5.90 19.41 -0.08
N TYR A 42 -4.78 18.93 -0.62
CA TYR A 42 -4.75 17.97 -1.72
C TYR A 42 -4.75 16.52 -1.24
N PHE A 43 -4.58 16.28 0.06
CA PHE A 43 -4.66 14.95 0.63
C PHE A 43 -6.12 14.48 0.74
N LEU A 44 -6.48 13.54 -0.13
CA LEU A 44 -7.80 12.91 -0.15
C LEU A 44 -7.69 11.44 0.27
N LEU A 45 -8.73 10.94 0.94
CA LEU A 45 -8.83 9.54 1.34
C LEU A 45 -10.22 9.00 1.06
N LEU A 46 -10.32 7.76 0.64
CA LEU A 46 -11.57 7.01 0.65
C LEU A 46 -11.82 6.47 2.05
N TYR A 47 -12.90 6.91 2.69
CA TYR A 47 -13.41 6.33 3.92
C TYR A 47 -14.38 5.18 3.60
N VAL A 48 -14.15 4.03 4.22
CA VAL A 48 -15.03 2.85 4.16
C VAL A 48 -15.79 2.75 5.49
N PRO A 49 -17.12 2.90 5.51
CA PRO A 49 -17.87 2.92 6.75
C PRO A 49 -18.08 1.52 7.35
N GLU A 50 -18.15 1.45 8.68
CA GLU A 50 -18.35 0.19 9.42
C GLU A 50 -19.70 -0.48 9.10
N ASN A 51 -20.73 0.31 8.86
CA ASN A 51 -22.10 -0.15 8.65
C ASN A 51 -22.37 -0.69 7.22
N GLY A 52 -21.34 -0.78 6.38
CA GLY A 52 -21.48 -1.18 4.97
C GLY A 52 -22.24 -0.17 4.10
N GLY A 53 -22.36 1.08 4.56
CA GLY A 53 -22.86 2.19 3.76
C GLY A 53 -21.96 2.53 2.58
N ARG A 54 -22.36 3.55 1.81
CA ARG A 54 -21.55 4.07 0.69
C ARG A 54 -20.23 4.60 1.22
N MET A 55 -19.16 4.32 0.47
CA MET A 55 -17.84 4.84 0.76
C MET A 55 -17.78 6.31 0.33
N GLN A 56 -16.94 7.11 0.97
CA GLN A 56 -16.88 8.54 0.68
C GLN A 56 -15.43 9.01 0.55
N VAL A 57 -15.12 9.77 -0.50
CA VAL A 57 -13.87 10.51 -0.58
C VAL A 57 -13.94 11.68 0.39
N ILE A 58 -12.96 11.81 1.26
CA ILE A 58 -12.89 12.84 2.30
C ILE A 58 -11.60 13.64 2.18
N ARG A 59 -11.61 14.86 2.71
CA ARG A 59 -10.43 15.72 2.85
C ARG A 59 -10.15 15.95 4.34
N PRO A 60 -9.17 15.25 4.95
CA PRO A 60 -8.88 15.39 6.37
C PRO A 60 -8.59 16.84 6.81
N ALA A 61 -7.96 17.65 5.95
CA ALA A 61 -7.66 19.06 6.26
C ALA A 61 -8.93 19.89 6.58
N SER A 62 -10.05 19.60 5.93
CA SER A 62 -11.33 20.28 6.15
C SER A 62 -12.36 19.45 6.93
N ASP A 63 -12.13 18.15 7.12
CA ASP A 63 -13.02 17.25 7.85
C ASP A 63 -12.47 16.92 9.24
N SER A 64 -12.82 17.78 10.21
CA SER A 64 -12.36 17.62 11.59
C SER A 64 -12.85 16.32 12.24
N TYR A 65 -13.98 15.75 11.81
CA TYR A 65 -14.50 14.50 12.36
C TYR A 65 -13.58 13.35 11.97
N HIS A 66 -13.32 13.17 10.67
CA HIS A 66 -12.48 12.10 10.19
C HIS A 66 -11.01 12.29 10.60
N ARG A 67 -10.49 13.52 10.59
CA ARG A 67 -9.12 13.80 11.07
C ARG A 67 -8.91 13.36 12.52
N LYS A 68 -9.78 13.82 13.44
CA LYS A 68 -9.71 13.45 14.86
C LYS A 68 -9.82 11.95 15.07
N ARG A 69 -10.68 11.29 14.28
CA ARG A 69 -10.90 9.86 14.33
C ARG A 69 -9.67 9.07 13.87
N MET A 70 -9.01 9.50 12.78
CA MET A 70 -7.75 8.91 12.33
C MET A 70 -6.68 9.03 13.41
N ILE A 71 -6.46 10.23 13.94
CA ILE A 71 -5.45 10.47 14.99
C ILE A 71 -5.71 9.57 16.21
N LYS A 72 -6.96 9.55 16.70
CA LYS A 72 -7.37 8.68 17.80
C LYS A 72 -7.01 7.21 17.52
N ARG A 73 -7.35 6.72 16.32
CA ARG A 73 -7.05 5.33 15.96
C ARG A 73 -5.56 5.06 15.90
N ILE A 74 -4.75 5.94 15.29
CA ILE A 74 -3.29 5.77 15.23
C ILE A 74 -2.72 5.63 16.63
N ASN A 75 -3.16 6.47 17.57
CA ASN A 75 -2.68 6.47 18.95
C ASN A 75 -3.13 5.23 19.75
N GLU A 76 -4.28 4.64 19.40
CA GLU A 76 -4.80 3.44 20.07
C GLU A 76 -4.12 2.14 19.62
N VAL A 77 -3.45 2.11 18.46
CA VAL A 77 -2.85 0.86 17.95
C VAL A 77 -1.48 0.61 18.56
N LYS A 78 -1.31 -0.59 19.14
CA LYS A 78 -0.03 -1.05 19.72
C LYS A 78 0.96 -1.58 18.66
N HIS A 79 0.46 -1.92 17.49
CA HIS A 79 1.24 -2.38 16.34
C HIS A 79 0.82 -1.57 15.11
N ILE A 80 1.49 -1.77 13.96
CA ILE A 80 1.22 -1.07 12.71
C ILE A 80 -0.30 -1.00 12.44
N PRO A 81 -0.89 0.21 12.36
CA PRO A 81 -2.34 0.37 12.25
C PRO A 81 -2.97 -0.27 11.02
N SER A 82 -3.99 -1.11 11.24
CA SER A 82 -4.76 -1.77 10.19
C SER A 82 -5.96 -0.93 9.71
N PHE A 83 -5.83 0.39 9.64
CA PHE A 83 -6.93 1.25 9.22
C PHE A 83 -6.55 2.34 8.22
N TYR A 84 -5.26 2.59 7.98
CA TYR A 84 -4.80 3.50 6.93
C TYR A 84 -3.95 2.75 5.92
N TYR A 85 -4.49 2.63 4.70
CA TYR A 85 -3.92 1.86 3.62
C TYR A 85 -3.60 2.75 2.42
N ALA A 86 -2.59 2.37 1.66
CA ALA A 86 -2.40 2.86 0.30
C ALA A 86 -2.63 1.72 -0.67
N LEU A 87 -3.33 2.00 -1.75
CA LEU A 87 -3.54 1.08 -2.85
C LEU A 87 -3.16 1.79 -4.13
N SER A 88 -2.19 1.23 -4.85
CA SER A 88 -1.71 1.84 -6.07
C SER A 88 -2.10 1.07 -7.33
N HIS A 89 -2.08 1.80 -8.44
CA HIS A 89 -1.94 1.31 -9.79
C HIS A 89 -3.11 0.51 -10.30
N LEU A 90 -4.30 1.10 -10.12
CA LEU A 90 -5.55 0.56 -10.63
C LEU A 90 -5.87 0.97 -12.09
N TRP A 91 -5.07 1.86 -12.68
CA TRP A 91 -5.24 2.38 -14.05
C TRP A 91 -5.15 1.32 -15.16
N GLY A 92 -5.85 1.57 -16.27
CA GLY A 92 -5.69 0.86 -17.54
C GLY A 92 -4.77 1.62 -18.51
N LEU A 93 -3.69 0.99 -18.98
CA LEU A 93 -2.67 1.62 -19.85
C LEU A 93 -2.91 1.43 -21.35
N LYS A 94 -4.01 0.81 -21.78
CA LYS A 94 -4.22 0.54 -23.21
C LYS A 94 -4.80 1.76 -23.90
N GLU A 95 -4.01 2.36 -24.80
CA GLU A 95 -4.34 3.55 -25.62
C GLU A 95 -5.72 3.50 -26.30
N ASN A 96 -6.26 2.29 -26.54
CA ASN A 96 -7.53 2.08 -27.24
C ASN A 96 -8.70 1.65 -26.34
N ASP A 97 -8.49 1.39 -25.05
CA ASP A 97 -9.56 0.94 -24.15
C ASP A 97 -9.78 1.94 -23.01
N ARG A 98 -10.82 2.75 -23.21
CA ARG A 98 -11.46 3.61 -22.23
C ARG A 98 -12.13 2.77 -21.14
N TYR A 99 -11.36 2.08 -20.30
CA TYR A 99 -11.90 1.31 -19.15
C TYR A 99 -12.47 2.25 -18.08
N HIS A 100 -13.55 2.95 -18.39
CA HIS A 100 -14.27 3.76 -17.43
C HIS A 100 -15.15 2.82 -16.60
N TRP A 101 -15.02 2.94 -15.30
CA TRP A 101 -15.92 2.31 -14.36
C TRP A 101 -17.10 3.24 -14.14
N HIS A 102 -18.15 3.03 -14.93
CA HIS A 102 -19.35 3.87 -14.88
C HIS A 102 -20.15 3.63 -13.60
N ASP A 103 -20.17 2.40 -13.10
CA ASP A 103 -20.97 2.00 -11.94
C ASP A 103 -20.31 2.37 -10.59
N ILE A 104 -19.16 3.06 -10.60
CA ILE A 104 -18.51 3.52 -9.35
C ILE A 104 -19.42 4.41 -8.51
N HIS A 105 -20.31 5.16 -9.17
CA HIS A 105 -21.32 6.01 -8.55
C HIS A 105 -22.33 5.22 -7.70
N GLU A 106 -22.40 3.90 -7.80
CA GLU A 106 -23.24 3.07 -6.92
C GLU A 106 -22.57 2.83 -5.55
N TYR A 107 -21.24 2.93 -5.48
CA TYR A 107 -20.43 2.52 -4.34
C TYR A 107 -19.77 3.68 -3.60
N VAL A 108 -19.40 4.75 -4.31
CA VAL A 108 -18.58 5.85 -3.79
C VAL A 108 -19.28 7.19 -4.01
N ASP A 109 -19.26 8.01 -2.96
CA ASP A 109 -19.54 9.45 -3.01
C ASP A 109 -18.22 10.24 -3.04
N ASP A 110 -18.20 11.35 -3.77
CA ASP A 110 -17.07 12.27 -3.85
C ASP A 110 -16.95 13.17 -2.60
N GLU A 111 -15.99 14.09 -2.61
CA GLU A 111 -15.74 14.98 -1.47
C GLU A 111 -16.88 15.97 -1.18
N GLU A 112 -17.79 16.16 -2.13
CA GLU A 112 -18.98 17.01 -2.01
C GLU A 112 -20.22 16.18 -1.59
N GLY A 113 -20.04 14.87 -1.38
CA GLY A 113 -21.11 13.93 -1.06
C GLY A 113 -22.00 13.61 -2.25
N GLN A 114 -21.55 13.87 -3.47
CA GLN A 114 -22.27 13.50 -4.70
C GLN A 114 -21.80 12.14 -5.21
N PRO A 115 -22.64 11.39 -5.94
CA PRO A 115 -22.21 10.13 -6.53
C PRO A 115 -20.98 10.31 -7.44
N MET A 116 -19.95 9.48 -7.21
CA MET A 116 -18.65 9.57 -7.89
C MET A 116 -18.80 9.49 -9.42
N LYS A 117 -18.10 10.37 -10.14
CA LYS A 117 -18.05 10.33 -11.61
C LYS A 117 -17.26 9.09 -12.09
N PRO A 118 -17.49 8.63 -13.33
CA PRO A 118 -16.75 7.49 -13.88
C PRO A 118 -15.23 7.70 -13.82
N VAL A 119 -14.51 6.68 -13.34
CA VAL A 119 -13.03 6.69 -13.22
C VAL A 119 -12.39 5.68 -14.15
N SER A 120 -11.15 5.94 -14.58
CA SER A 120 -10.40 5.00 -15.43
C SER A 120 -9.79 3.88 -14.59
N MET A 121 -10.34 2.67 -14.71
CA MET A 121 -9.89 1.50 -13.96
C MET A 121 -10.16 0.21 -14.73
N ARG A 122 -9.16 -0.68 -14.78
CA ARG A 122 -9.27 -2.01 -15.41
C ARG A 122 -10.41 -2.82 -14.82
N LEU A 123 -11.15 -3.53 -15.67
CA LEU A 123 -12.34 -4.30 -15.27
C LEU A 123 -11.98 -5.40 -14.26
N GLU A 124 -10.86 -6.08 -14.47
CA GLU A 124 -10.42 -7.23 -13.68
C GLU A 124 -10.17 -6.88 -12.21
N LYS A 125 -9.78 -5.63 -11.94
CA LYS A 125 -9.47 -5.13 -10.58
C LYS A 125 -10.71 -4.75 -9.77
N ARG A 126 -11.85 -4.48 -10.39
CA ARG A 126 -12.98 -3.78 -9.74
C ARG A 126 -13.59 -4.60 -8.62
N ASP A 127 -13.92 -5.87 -8.90
CA ASP A 127 -14.55 -6.74 -7.92
C ASP A 127 -13.60 -7.07 -6.77
N ALA A 128 -12.32 -7.30 -7.07
CA ALA A 128 -11.29 -7.55 -6.07
C ALA A 128 -11.06 -6.31 -5.18
N LEU A 129 -11.07 -5.10 -5.75
CA LEU A 129 -11.03 -3.85 -4.99
C LEU A 129 -12.25 -3.74 -4.06
N LEU A 130 -13.46 -3.90 -4.58
CA LEU A 130 -14.68 -3.79 -3.78
C LEU A 130 -14.70 -4.84 -2.65
N ALA A 131 -14.25 -6.06 -2.94
CA ALA A 131 -14.13 -7.12 -1.95
C ALA A 131 -13.10 -6.74 -0.88
N LEU A 132 -11.93 -6.21 -1.27
CA LEU A 132 -10.90 -5.72 -0.36
C LEU A 132 -11.43 -4.61 0.56
N LEU A 133 -12.06 -3.58 0.01
CA LEU A 133 -12.60 -2.47 0.79
C LEU A 133 -13.67 -2.95 1.79
N LYS A 134 -14.62 -3.79 1.35
CA LYS A 134 -15.65 -4.38 2.23
C LYS A 134 -15.07 -5.27 3.32
N TYR A 135 -13.93 -5.91 3.04
CA TYR A 135 -13.24 -6.75 4.01
C TYR A 135 -12.55 -5.93 5.11
N HIS A 136 -12.23 -4.67 4.84
CA HIS A 136 -11.69 -3.72 5.79
C HIS A 136 -12.72 -2.63 6.08
N PRO A 137 -13.85 -2.95 6.74
CA PRO A 137 -14.79 -1.92 7.14
C PRO A 137 -14.06 -0.97 8.09
N ASP A 138 -14.57 0.26 8.15
CA ASP A 138 -14.08 1.25 9.08
C ASP A 138 -12.60 1.64 8.89
N SER A 139 -12.25 1.98 7.66
CA SER A 139 -10.87 2.22 7.27
C SER A 139 -10.74 3.39 6.30
N TYR A 140 -9.52 3.82 6.07
CA TYR A 140 -9.15 4.95 5.23
C TYR A 140 -8.13 4.48 4.20
N TRP A 141 -8.36 4.83 2.94
CA TRP A 141 -7.55 4.37 1.83
C TRP A 141 -7.13 5.55 0.98
N TRP A 142 -5.83 5.67 0.71
CA TRP A 142 -5.39 6.44 -0.44
C TRP A 142 -5.38 5.52 -1.66
N ILE A 143 -6.19 5.85 -2.67
CA ILE A 143 -6.30 5.06 -3.91
C ILE A 143 -6.09 6.00 -5.07
N ASP A 144 -5.08 5.77 -5.88
CA ASP A 144 -4.68 6.67 -6.96
C ASP A 144 -5.84 7.08 -7.89
N VAL A 145 -6.63 6.13 -8.38
CA VAL A 145 -7.77 6.40 -9.28
C VAL A 145 -8.94 7.15 -8.64
N LEU A 146 -9.02 7.22 -7.31
CA LEU A 146 -10.12 7.88 -6.58
C LEU A 146 -9.69 9.16 -5.89
N CYS A 147 -8.44 9.22 -5.42
CA CYS A 147 -7.92 10.30 -4.58
C CYS A 147 -6.96 11.23 -5.34
N ALA A 148 -6.33 10.78 -6.44
CA ALA A 148 -5.48 11.64 -7.24
C ALA A 148 -6.33 12.40 -8.27
N ARG A 149 -6.26 13.73 -8.20
CA ARG A 149 -6.89 14.66 -9.13
C ARG A 149 -5.85 15.16 -10.14
N HIS A 150 -6.34 15.83 -11.18
CA HIS A 150 -5.49 16.48 -12.18
C HIS A 150 -4.60 17.59 -11.60
N ASP A 151 -5.00 18.16 -10.46
CA ASP A 151 -4.29 19.20 -9.73
C ASP A 151 -3.51 18.67 -8.51
N THR A 152 -3.52 17.35 -8.25
CA THR A 152 -2.77 16.78 -7.14
C THR A 152 -1.26 16.95 -7.40
N PRO A 153 -0.53 17.65 -6.52
CA PRO A 153 0.91 17.83 -6.65
C PRO A 153 1.64 16.49 -6.71
N LEU A 154 2.66 16.35 -7.57
CA LEU A 154 3.37 15.07 -7.73
C LEU A 154 4.20 14.69 -6.48
N ASP A 155 4.65 15.69 -5.72
CA ASP A 155 5.44 15.54 -4.51
C ASP A 155 4.64 14.92 -3.35
N ILE A 156 3.33 15.21 -3.23
CA ILE A 156 2.50 14.64 -2.16
C ILE A 156 2.42 13.12 -2.22
N MET A 157 2.52 12.51 -3.41
CA MET A 157 2.48 11.04 -3.54
C MET A 157 3.62 10.38 -2.77
N GLY A 158 4.83 10.97 -2.81
CA GLY A 158 5.97 10.47 -2.05
C GLY A 158 5.70 10.49 -0.55
N ASP A 159 5.11 11.58 -0.06
CA ASP A 159 4.75 11.75 1.34
C ASP A 159 3.69 10.73 1.77
N ILE A 160 2.66 10.53 0.94
CA ILE A 160 1.59 9.55 1.17
C ILE A 160 2.14 8.14 1.32
N TYR A 161 2.97 7.69 0.39
CA TYR A 161 3.59 6.37 0.54
C TYR A 161 4.50 6.34 1.77
N SER A 162 5.30 7.38 2.02
CA SER A 162 6.19 7.43 3.18
C SER A 162 5.48 7.38 4.54
N CYS A 163 4.22 7.82 4.57
CA CYS A 163 3.36 7.79 5.76
C CYS A 163 2.33 6.65 5.72
N CYS A 164 2.43 5.74 4.75
CA CYS A 164 1.56 4.59 4.68
C CYS A 164 2.07 3.46 5.58
N LEU A 165 1.14 2.83 6.29
CA LEU A 165 1.40 1.76 7.24
C LEU A 165 1.19 0.37 6.65
N ASP A 166 0.41 0.26 5.57
CA ASP A 166 0.25 -0.98 4.82
C ASP A 166 -0.09 -0.61 3.38
N CYS A 167 0.85 -0.88 2.47
CA CYS A 167 0.69 -0.62 1.05
C CYS A 167 0.29 -1.92 0.36
N ILE A 168 -0.95 -1.98 -0.13
CA ILE A 168 -1.45 -3.14 -0.85
C ILE A 168 -1.23 -2.93 -2.34
N VAL A 169 -0.73 -3.98 -2.99
CA VAL A 169 -0.44 -4.01 -4.43
C VAL A 169 -1.25 -5.14 -5.07
N MET A 170 -2.15 -4.76 -5.97
CA MET A 170 -2.92 -5.70 -6.79
C MET A 170 -2.15 -6.05 -8.06
N ILE A 171 -1.47 -7.20 -8.03
CA ILE A 171 -0.65 -7.70 -9.14
C ILE A 171 -1.52 -8.47 -10.13
N ASP A 172 -1.23 -8.29 -11.42
CA ASP A 172 -1.76 -9.03 -12.56
C ASP A 172 -1.27 -10.49 -12.60
N CYS A 173 -1.66 -11.26 -11.58
CA CYS A 173 -1.35 -12.68 -11.45
C CYS A 173 -2.60 -13.50 -11.14
N GLU A 174 -2.54 -14.80 -11.42
CA GLU A 174 -3.58 -15.75 -11.04
C GLU A 174 -3.74 -15.84 -9.51
N PRO A 175 -4.97 -15.92 -8.95
CA PRO A 175 -5.21 -16.02 -7.51
C PRO A 175 -4.51 -17.22 -6.84
N THR A 176 -4.19 -18.25 -7.62
CA THR A 176 -3.49 -19.44 -7.11
C THR A 176 -1.97 -19.31 -7.04
N LEU A 177 -1.38 -18.26 -7.62
CA LEU A 177 0.06 -18.11 -7.74
C LEU A 177 0.73 -17.89 -6.39
N ILE A 178 0.24 -16.92 -5.60
CA ILE A 178 0.77 -16.62 -4.27
C ILE A 178 0.63 -17.83 -3.31
N PRO A 179 -0.51 -18.53 -3.23
CA PRO A 179 -0.61 -19.77 -2.47
C PRO A 179 0.42 -20.83 -2.88
N LYS A 180 0.70 -20.99 -4.17
CA LYS A 180 1.73 -21.93 -4.64
C LYS A 180 3.13 -21.55 -4.16
N ILE A 181 3.46 -20.25 -4.09
CA ILE A 181 4.73 -19.77 -3.51
C ILE A 181 4.84 -20.26 -2.05
N ARG A 182 3.81 -20.00 -1.23
CA ARG A 182 3.79 -20.42 0.19
C ARG A 182 3.89 -21.94 0.34
N ILE A 183 3.14 -22.71 -0.47
CA ILE A 183 3.16 -24.18 -0.44
C ILE A 183 4.55 -24.72 -0.80
N TYR A 184 5.12 -24.28 -1.92
CA TYR A 184 6.43 -24.79 -2.35
C TYR A 184 7.57 -24.36 -1.42
N LYS A 185 7.46 -23.19 -0.78
CA LYS A 185 8.35 -22.80 0.29
C LYS A 185 8.24 -23.75 1.48
N HIS A 186 7.03 -24.02 1.97
CA HIS A 186 6.80 -24.89 3.12
C HIS A 186 7.29 -26.33 2.86
N LEU A 187 7.11 -26.83 1.64
CA LEU A 187 7.56 -28.16 1.23
C LEU A 187 9.06 -28.21 0.84
N ASN A 188 9.80 -27.10 0.96
CA ASN A 188 11.20 -26.97 0.53
C ASN A 188 11.44 -27.44 -0.92
N GLN A 189 10.48 -27.19 -1.83
CA GLN A 189 10.56 -27.58 -3.24
C GLN A 189 11.19 -26.45 -4.07
N GLU A 190 12.49 -26.20 -3.89
CA GLU A 190 13.22 -25.05 -4.46
C GLU A 190 13.03 -24.88 -5.98
N SER A 191 13.15 -25.96 -6.75
CA SER A 191 12.98 -25.90 -8.21
C SER A 191 11.58 -25.43 -8.63
N LYS A 192 10.53 -25.85 -7.89
CA LYS A 192 9.16 -25.41 -8.17
C LYS A 192 8.91 -23.99 -7.66
N LEU A 193 9.46 -23.66 -6.49
CA LEU A 193 9.41 -22.31 -5.93
C LEU A 193 10.02 -21.30 -6.90
N LEU A 194 11.20 -21.59 -7.47
CA LEU A 194 11.86 -20.74 -8.45
C LEU A 194 10.99 -20.50 -9.69
N LYS A 195 10.36 -21.56 -10.22
CA LYS A 195 9.46 -21.44 -11.38
C LYS A 195 8.26 -20.54 -11.08
N VAL A 196 7.64 -20.69 -9.91
CA VAL A 196 6.48 -19.88 -9.52
C VAL A 196 6.88 -18.43 -9.25
N LEU A 197 8.01 -18.20 -8.57
CA LEU A 197 8.54 -16.86 -8.37
C LEU A 197 8.88 -16.19 -9.70
N TYR A 198 9.49 -16.92 -10.63
CA TYR A 198 9.73 -16.42 -11.98
C TYR A 198 8.44 -15.95 -12.64
N THR A 199 7.37 -16.75 -12.62
CA THR A 199 6.05 -16.33 -13.13
C THR A 199 5.53 -15.09 -12.40
N PHE A 200 5.68 -15.00 -11.08
CA PHE A 200 5.25 -13.84 -10.29
C PHE A 200 5.99 -12.55 -10.71
N PHE A 201 7.28 -12.61 -10.98
CA PHE A 201 8.08 -11.47 -11.46
C PHE A 201 7.89 -11.14 -12.95
N GLN A 202 7.18 -11.98 -13.71
CA GLN A 202 6.79 -11.69 -15.10
C GLN A 202 5.50 -10.86 -15.20
N CYS A 203 4.79 -10.63 -14.10
CA CYS A 203 3.62 -9.74 -14.09
C CYS A 203 4.00 -8.32 -14.53
N GLU A 204 3.10 -7.67 -15.27
CA GLU A 204 3.26 -6.33 -15.83
C GLU A 204 3.54 -5.29 -14.74
N TRP A 205 3.02 -5.47 -13.52
CA TRP A 205 3.30 -4.57 -12.41
C TRP A 205 4.82 -4.42 -12.14
N TRP A 206 5.62 -5.49 -12.28
CA TRP A 206 7.07 -5.43 -12.08
C TRP A 206 7.83 -4.67 -13.16
N GLN A 207 7.19 -4.38 -14.31
CA GLN A 207 7.84 -3.70 -15.42
C GLN A 207 7.73 -2.17 -15.34
N ARG A 208 7.03 -1.63 -14.33
CA ARG A 208 6.75 -0.20 -14.21
C ARG A 208 7.82 0.51 -13.37
N VAL A 209 8.10 1.77 -13.70
CA VAL A 209 9.11 2.58 -13.01
C VAL A 209 8.60 3.07 -11.64
N SER A 210 7.31 3.35 -11.53
CA SER A 210 6.66 3.80 -10.29
C SER A 210 6.57 2.72 -9.20
N THR A 211 6.69 1.44 -9.58
CA THR A 211 6.80 0.27 -8.69
C THR A 211 7.83 0.47 -7.57
N TRP A 212 8.92 1.17 -7.85
CA TRP A 212 9.97 1.38 -6.85
C TRP A 212 9.56 2.30 -5.72
N GLN A 213 8.74 3.33 -5.98
CA GLN A 213 8.24 4.21 -4.93
C GLN A 213 7.29 3.44 -3.99
N GLU A 214 6.40 2.62 -4.55
CA GLU A 214 5.50 1.75 -3.79
C GLU A 214 6.21 0.69 -2.97
N MET A 215 7.35 0.19 -3.44
CA MET A 215 8.10 -0.82 -2.70
C MET A 215 8.96 -0.23 -1.58
N ALA A 216 9.48 0.98 -1.81
CA ALA A 216 10.57 1.50 -1.01
C ALA A 216 10.09 2.58 -0.03
N LEU A 217 9.06 3.34 -0.35
CA LEU A 217 8.62 4.44 0.52
C LEU A 217 7.78 4.02 1.72
N PRO A 218 6.87 3.02 1.64
CA PRO A 218 6.03 2.64 2.78
C PRO A 218 6.76 2.50 4.10
N CYS A 219 6.21 3.14 5.13
CA CYS A 219 6.72 3.00 6.49
C CYS A 219 6.45 1.59 7.03
N GLY A 220 5.32 1.00 6.66
CA GLY A 220 5.00 -0.38 7.00
C GLY A 220 5.23 -1.37 5.86
N ASP A 221 4.49 -2.48 5.88
CA ASP A 221 4.69 -3.57 4.92
C ASP A 221 4.10 -3.24 3.55
N VAL A 222 4.72 -3.82 2.51
CA VAL A 222 4.16 -3.89 1.16
C VAL A 222 3.59 -5.28 0.96
N ARG A 223 2.28 -5.37 0.72
CA ARG A 223 1.56 -6.62 0.58
C ARG A 223 1.04 -6.81 -0.83
N PHE A 224 1.43 -7.91 -1.45
CA PHE A 224 0.96 -8.28 -2.78
C PHE A 224 -0.26 -9.19 -2.69
N MET A 225 -1.24 -8.93 -3.55
CA MET A 225 -2.39 -9.80 -3.79
C MET A 225 -2.67 -9.92 -5.28
N SER A 226 -3.40 -10.96 -5.70
CA SER A 226 -3.89 -11.04 -7.08
C SER A 226 -4.97 -9.99 -7.33
N GLU A 227 -4.90 -9.35 -8.49
CA GLU A 227 -5.89 -8.35 -8.91
C GLU A 227 -7.28 -8.92 -9.20
N THR A 228 -7.44 -10.25 -9.18
CA THR A 228 -8.70 -10.97 -9.46
C THR A 228 -9.19 -11.80 -8.26
N ASP A 229 -8.52 -11.74 -7.10
CA ASP A 229 -8.94 -12.50 -5.93
C ASP A 229 -10.05 -11.78 -5.15
N ILE A 230 -11.24 -12.39 -5.11
CA ILE A 230 -12.42 -11.88 -4.39
C ILE A 230 -12.75 -12.68 -3.13
N HIS A 231 -12.05 -13.79 -2.86
CA HIS A 231 -12.47 -14.77 -1.84
C HIS A 231 -11.46 -14.97 -0.70
N ARG A 232 -10.17 -14.68 -0.92
CA ARG A 232 -9.10 -15.06 0.00
C ARG A 232 -8.17 -13.89 0.34
N LEU A 233 -8.77 -12.73 0.57
CA LEU A 233 -8.11 -11.44 0.70
C LEU A 233 -7.01 -11.36 1.76
N GLN A 234 -7.04 -12.18 2.82
CA GLN A 234 -5.96 -12.26 3.81
C GLN A 234 -4.95 -13.39 3.53
N THR A 235 -5.44 -14.56 3.15
CA THR A 235 -4.61 -15.79 3.11
C THR A 235 -3.85 -15.95 1.80
N ASN A 236 -4.28 -15.27 0.74
CA ASN A 236 -3.66 -15.30 -0.58
C ASN A 236 -2.79 -14.07 -0.84
N THR A 237 -2.15 -13.54 0.20
CA THR A 237 -1.22 -12.41 0.07
C THR A 237 0.21 -12.85 0.35
N ILE A 238 1.19 -12.04 -0.03
CA ILE A 238 2.60 -12.21 0.33
C ILE A 238 3.20 -10.84 0.59
N THR A 239 3.96 -10.68 1.66
CA THR A 239 4.66 -9.41 1.92
C THR A 239 5.98 -9.35 1.17
N LEU A 240 6.48 -8.13 0.92
CA LEU A 240 7.81 -7.93 0.34
C LEU A 240 8.90 -8.60 1.20
N ASN A 241 8.77 -8.52 2.52
CA ASN A 241 9.70 -9.17 3.45
C ASN A 241 9.69 -10.70 3.31
N GLU A 242 8.52 -11.33 3.21
CA GLU A 242 8.39 -12.76 2.92
C GLU A 242 9.05 -13.10 1.57
N LEU A 243 8.77 -12.33 0.52
CA LEU A 243 9.32 -12.52 -0.82
C LEU A 243 10.86 -12.43 -0.83
N LEU A 244 11.44 -11.42 -0.18
CA LEU A 244 12.87 -11.23 -0.01
C LEU A 244 13.52 -12.40 0.72
N SER A 245 12.88 -12.92 1.76
CA SER A 245 13.36 -14.10 2.47
C SER A 245 13.46 -15.33 1.56
N PHE A 246 12.57 -15.46 0.57
CA PHE A 246 12.57 -16.58 -0.37
C PHE A 246 13.69 -16.44 -1.40
N ILE A 247 13.91 -15.23 -1.92
CA ILE A 247 15.00 -14.94 -2.86
C ILE A 247 16.36 -15.18 -2.19
N ASN A 248 16.54 -14.73 -0.94
CA ASN A 248 17.77 -14.93 -0.18
C ASN A 248 18.12 -16.42 0.02
N VAL A 249 17.12 -17.28 0.22
CA VAL A 249 17.34 -18.73 0.31
C VAL A 249 17.79 -19.29 -1.04
N LEU A 250 17.12 -18.90 -2.13
CA LEU A 250 17.45 -19.39 -3.46
C LEU A 250 18.86 -18.98 -3.92
N TRP A 251 19.30 -17.76 -3.62
CA TRP A 251 20.66 -17.32 -3.92
C TRP A 251 21.73 -18.12 -3.18
N ARG A 252 21.45 -18.57 -1.94
CA ARG A 252 22.38 -19.40 -1.17
C ARG A 252 22.47 -20.83 -1.71
N SER A 253 21.36 -21.36 -2.23
CA SER A 253 21.29 -22.75 -2.70
C SER A 253 21.93 -22.98 -4.07
N ASP A 254 21.89 -22.01 -5.00
CA ASP A 254 22.55 -22.14 -6.30
C ASP A 254 22.96 -20.78 -6.93
N PRO A 255 24.19 -20.29 -6.68
CA PRO A 255 24.70 -19.06 -7.27
C PRO A 255 24.84 -19.12 -8.81
N VAL A 256 24.94 -20.32 -9.39
CA VAL A 256 25.21 -20.53 -10.83
C VAL A 256 23.93 -20.33 -11.64
N LEU A 257 22.77 -20.77 -11.12
CA LEU A 257 21.45 -20.50 -11.70
C LEU A 257 21.11 -19.00 -11.74
N PHE A 258 21.70 -18.20 -10.84
CA PHE A 258 21.56 -16.74 -10.79
C PHE A 258 22.75 -15.95 -11.36
N GLY A 259 23.77 -16.62 -11.90
CA GLY A 259 24.96 -15.97 -12.47
C GLY A 259 24.71 -15.23 -13.79
N LYS A 260 23.59 -15.52 -14.47
CA LYS A 260 22.99 -14.70 -15.54
C LYS A 260 21.48 -14.90 -15.55
N PRO A 261 20.71 -14.16 -14.73
CA PRO A 261 19.27 -14.15 -14.88
C PRO A 261 18.92 -13.53 -16.25
N PRO A 262 17.80 -13.91 -16.90
CA PRO A 262 17.25 -13.08 -17.97
C PRO A 262 17.14 -11.64 -17.44
N GLY A 263 17.59 -10.67 -18.25
CA GLY A 263 18.04 -9.34 -17.78
C GLY A 263 17.09 -8.57 -16.86
N THR A 264 15.80 -8.91 -16.87
CA THR A 264 14.77 -8.34 -15.99
C THR A 264 14.92 -8.79 -14.53
N PHE A 265 15.16 -10.08 -14.24
CA PHE A 265 15.25 -10.56 -12.85
C PHE A 265 16.55 -10.11 -12.16
N HIS A 266 17.66 -10.02 -12.90
CA HIS A 266 18.91 -9.51 -12.35
C HIS A 266 18.79 -8.03 -11.97
N ARG A 267 18.20 -7.22 -12.85
CA ARG A 267 17.95 -5.81 -12.58
C ARG A 267 17.00 -5.64 -11.41
N VAL A 268 15.87 -6.35 -11.39
CA VAL A 268 14.90 -6.23 -10.28
C VAL A 268 15.55 -6.65 -8.95
N SER A 269 16.32 -7.73 -8.91
CA SER A 269 16.95 -8.20 -7.68
C SER A 269 18.12 -7.32 -7.21
N GLU A 270 18.98 -6.82 -8.11
CA GLU A 270 20.01 -5.83 -7.76
C GLU A 270 19.42 -4.48 -7.38
N LEU A 271 18.38 -3.99 -8.07
CA LEU A 271 17.70 -2.74 -7.75
C LEU A 271 16.94 -2.83 -6.42
N ILE A 272 16.22 -3.93 -6.16
CA ILE A 272 15.56 -4.14 -4.86
C ILE A 272 16.62 -4.09 -3.76
N LEU A 273 17.73 -4.83 -3.89
CA LEU A 273 18.77 -4.85 -2.86
C LEU A 273 19.50 -3.52 -2.72
N THR A 274 19.83 -2.86 -3.83
CA THR A 274 20.58 -1.59 -3.83
C THR A 274 19.73 -0.45 -3.30
N GLU A 275 18.46 -0.37 -3.69
CA GLU A 275 17.56 0.70 -3.22
C GLU A 275 17.15 0.48 -1.76
N THR A 276 16.88 -0.77 -1.37
CA THR A 276 16.64 -1.12 0.04
C THR A 276 17.87 -0.80 0.91
N ALA A 277 19.09 -1.06 0.42
CA ALA A 277 20.32 -0.70 1.11
C ALA A 277 20.55 0.82 1.17
N ASN A 278 20.28 1.55 0.08
CA ASN A 278 20.38 3.01 0.03
C ASN A 278 19.39 3.69 0.96
N GLN A 279 18.17 3.15 1.08
CA GLN A 279 17.19 3.66 2.03
C GLN A 279 17.54 3.36 3.48
N MET A 280 18.06 2.16 3.78
CA MET A 280 18.62 1.88 5.10
C MET A 280 19.81 2.80 5.43
N ALA A 281 20.58 3.24 4.42
CA ALA A 281 21.69 4.17 4.60
C ALA A 281 21.29 5.65 4.68
N ARG A 282 20.05 6.00 4.27
CA ARG A 282 19.48 7.36 4.35
C ARG A 282 18.60 7.57 5.59
N LYS A 283 18.33 6.52 6.37
CA LYS A 283 17.63 6.55 7.67
C LYS A 283 18.63 6.48 8.82
#